data_AF-A0A3N2QRX6-F1
#
_entry.id   AF-A0A3N2QRX6-F1
#
_cell.length_a   1.000
_cell.length_b   1.000
_cell.length_c   1.000
_cell.angle_alpha   90.00
_cell.angle_beta   90.00
_cell.angle_gamma   90.00
#
_symmetry.space_group_name_H-M   'P 1'
#
loop_
_entity.id
_entity.type
_entity.pdbx_description
1 polymer ?
#
loop_
_entity_poly.entity_id
_entity_poly.type
_entity_poly.pdbx_seq_one_letter_code
_entity_poly.pdbx_strand_id
1 'polypeptide(L)'
;MLKQQSHIVAPIPDALRNKALLTVEELRSRGKADKQAIDELYGLIIELTEEGLDFFFLEPLRRLRASSMLMGMAKMGIGSMLKGSKMVIHKVLKKLDDKSLASILDFIEEIICEPENAA
;
A
#
# COMPACT_ATOMS: atom_id res chain seq x y z
N MET A 1 15.01 4.32 -8.22
CA MET A 1 14.98 4.38 -9.72
C MET A 1 13.55 4.47 -10.32
N LEU A 2 12.50 4.46 -9.48
CA LEU A 2 11.09 4.47 -9.88
C LEU A 2 10.52 5.84 -10.29
N LYS A 3 11.35 6.88 -10.42
CA LYS A 3 10.90 8.22 -10.86
C LYS A 3 11.34 8.55 -12.28
N GLN A 4 12.13 7.68 -12.91
CA GLN A 4 12.74 7.91 -14.23
C GLN A 4 12.06 7.12 -15.35
N GLN A 5 10.99 6.38 -15.05
CA GLN A 5 10.24 5.58 -16.02
C GLN A 5 8.78 6.02 -16.04
N SER A 6 7.99 5.55 -17.01
CA SER A 6 6.55 5.77 -17.02
C SER A 6 5.87 4.84 -16.01
N HIS A 7 5.03 5.39 -15.14
CA HIS A 7 4.36 4.65 -14.07
C HIS A 7 2.85 4.86 -14.11
N ILE A 8 2.11 3.83 -13.71
CA ILE A 8 0.71 3.95 -13.32
C ILE A 8 0.71 4.16 -11.81
N VAL A 9 0.11 5.25 -11.36
CA VAL A 9 0.03 5.62 -9.94
C VAL A 9 -1.43 5.67 -9.48
N ALA A 10 -1.66 5.37 -8.20
CA ALA A 10 -2.93 5.59 -7.54
C ALA A 10 -2.77 6.78 -6.58
N PRO A 11 -3.65 7.79 -6.63
CA PRO A 11 -3.68 8.83 -5.62
C PRO A 11 -4.04 8.20 -4.27
N ILE A 12 -3.37 8.65 -3.21
CA ILE A 12 -3.70 8.28 -1.83
C ILE A 12 -4.09 9.54 -1.05
N PRO A 13 -4.95 9.42 -0.02
CA PRO A 13 -5.24 10.54 0.87
C PRO A 13 -3.97 11.07 1.57
N ASP A 14 -3.89 12.38 1.79
CA ASP A 14 -2.76 13.00 2.51
C ASP A 14 -2.52 12.38 3.89
N ALA A 15 -3.60 11.98 4.58
CA ALA A 15 -3.52 11.28 5.84
C ALA A 15 -2.76 9.94 5.73
N LEU A 16 -2.99 9.17 4.65
CA LEU A 16 -2.29 7.91 4.42
C LEU A 16 -0.83 8.16 4.01
N ARG A 17 -0.58 9.18 3.19
CA ARG A 17 0.79 9.62 2.87
C ARG A 17 1.57 9.96 4.14
N ASN A 18 1.02 10.82 4.99
CA ASN A 18 1.68 11.26 6.22
C ASN A 18 1.91 10.09 7.17
N LYS A 19 0.91 9.22 7.35
CA LYS A 19 1.05 7.99 8.13
C LYS A 19 2.17 7.11 7.58
N ALA A 20 2.21 6.89 6.26
CA ALA A 20 3.23 6.06 5.63
C ALA A 20 4.65 6.58 5.87
N LEU A 21 4.86 7.89 5.69
CA LEU A 21 6.17 8.52 5.90
C LEU A 21 6.59 8.46 7.38
N LEU A 22 5.67 8.73 8.31
CA LEU A 22 5.94 8.62 9.75
C LEU A 22 6.28 7.18 10.15
N THR A 23 5.49 6.20 9.70
CA THR A 23 5.78 4.78 9.96
C THR A 23 7.13 4.37 9.37
N VAL A 24 7.49 4.84 8.17
CA VAL A 24 8.82 4.58 7.59
C VAL A 24 9.93 5.15 8.47
N GLU A 25 9.79 6.39 8.93
CA GLU A 25 10.77 7.05 9.79
C GLU A 25 10.92 6.34 11.16
N GLU A 26 9.80 5.97 11.78
CA GLU A 26 9.77 5.26 13.07
C GLU A 26 10.44 3.88 12.97
N LEU A 27 10.07 3.09 11.96
CA LEU A 27 10.63 1.76 11.73
C LEU A 27 12.11 1.81 11.37
N ARG A 28 12.52 2.82 10.58
CA ARG A 28 13.93 3.05 10.23
C ARG A 28 14.75 3.42 11.47
N SER A 29 14.21 4.28 12.33
CA SER A 29 14.85 4.69 13.59
C SER A 29 14.98 3.53 14.58
N ARG A 30 14.00 2.62 14.61
CA ARG A 30 14.06 1.39 15.40
C ARG A 30 15.14 0.44 14.90
N GLY A 31 15.29 0.27 13.59
CA GLY A 31 16.34 -0.53 12.96
C GLY A 31 16.28 -2.03 13.26
N LYS A 32 15.17 -2.53 13.79
CA LYS A 32 14.97 -3.93 14.16
C LYS A 32 13.66 -4.49 13.60
N ALA A 33 13.75 -5.64 12.95
CA ALA A 33 12.61 -6.40 12.44
C ALA A 33 11.92 -7.23 13.53
N ASP A 34 11.59 -6.58 14.66
CA ASP A 34 10.83 -7.22 15.74
C ASP A 34 9.33 -7.33 15.41
N LYS A 35 8.60 -8.07 16.23
CA LYS A 35 7.17 -8.35 15.99
C LYS A 35 6.34 -7.08 15.77
N GLN A 36 6.58 -6.04 16.55
CA GLN A 36 5.82 -4.80 16.43
C GLN A 36 6.15 -4.09 15.12
N ALA A 37 7.43 -4.02 14.74
CA ALA A 37 7.83 -3.45 13.45
C ALA A 37 7.17 -4.18 12.26
N ILE A 38 7.12 -5.52 12.34
CA ILE A 38 6.46 -6.35 11.33
C ILE A 38 4.95 -6.12 11.27
N ASP A 39 4.28 -6.00 12.42
CA ASP A 39 2.84 -5.78 12.48
C ASP A 39 2.45 -4.37 11.97
N GLU A 40 3.26 -3.35 12.28
CA GLU A 40 3.09 -1.97 11.78
C GLU A 40 3.31 -1.89 10.26
N LEU A 41 4.41 -2.47 9.76
CA LEU A 41 4.70 -2.54 8.33
C LEU A 41 3.62 -3.31 7.56
N TYR A 42 3.13 -4.41 8.14
CA TYR A 42 2.01 -5.17 7.57
C TYR A 42 0.77 -4.28 7.42
N GLY A 43 0.38 -3.57 8.48
CA GLY A 43 -0.78 -2.66 8.45
C GLY A 43 -0.65 -1.61 7.34
N LEU A 44 0.52 -0.97 7.26
CA LEU A 44 0.79 0.04 6.23
C LEU A 44 0.66 -0.53 4.81
N ILE A 45 1.29 -1.67 4.52
CA ILE A 45 1.21 -2.29 3.19
C ILE A 45 -0.23 -2.64 2.82
N ILE A 46 -1.02 -3.12 3.78
CA ILE A 46 -2.43 -3.44 3.55
C ILE A 46 -3.23 -2.19 3.21
N GLU A 47 -3.08 -1.09 3.96
CA GLU A 47 -3.80 0.16 3.69
C GLU A 47 -3.43 0.74 2.32
N LEU A 48 -2.13 0.77 1.97
CA LEU A 48 -1.69 1.21 0.64
C LEU A 48 -2.27 0.33 -0.48
N THR A 49 -2.33 -0.99 -0.25
CA THR A 49 -2.91 -1.94 -1.22
C THR A 49 -4.41 -1.73 -1.39
N GLU A 50 -5.15 -1.52 -0.29
CA GLU A 50 -6.60 -1.29 -0.31
C GLU A 50 -6.95 -0.02 -1.09
N GLU A 51 -6.23 1.09 -0.85
CA GLU A 51 -6.41 2.34 -1.62
C GLU A 51 -6.10 2.15 -3.11
N GLY A 52 -5.00 1.47 -3.45
CA GLY A 52 -4.66 1.17 -4.84
C GLY A 52 -5.72 0.33 -5.53
N LEU A 53 -6.25 -0.69 -4.86
CA LEU A 53 -7.32 -1.54 -5.40
C LEU A 53 -8.63 -0.77 -5.56
N ASP A 54 -8.96 0.13 -4.63
CA ASP A 54 -10.12 1.00 -4.77
C ASP A 54 -10.01 1.86 -6.04
N PHE A 55 -8.87 2.53 -6.23
CA PHE A 55 -8.62 3.38 -7.38
C PHE A 55 -8.66 2.64 -8.71
N PHE A 56 -8.05 1.45 -8.80
CA PHE A 56 -7.99 0.72 -10.07
C PHE A 56 -9.24 -0.08 -10.40
N PHE A 57 -10.04 -0.47 -9.41
CA PHE A 57 -11.18 -1.37 -9.64
C PHE A 57 -12.53 -0.76 -9.26
N LEU A 58 -12.65 -0.10 -8.10
CA LEU A 58 -13.93 0.40 -7.62
C LEU A 58 -14.27 1.77 -8.19
N GLU A 59 -13.28 2.66 -8.29
CA GLU A 59 -13.46 3.99 -8.85
C GLU A 59 -13.96 3.98 -10.31
N PRO A 60 -13.43 3.14 -11.24
CA PRO A 60 -14.00 3.01 -12.57
C PRO A 60 -15.47 2.60 -12.55
N LEU A 61 -15.86 1.67 -11.67
CA LEU A 61 -17.25 1.24 -11.53
C LEU A 61 -18.15 2.37 -11.01
N ARG A 62 -17.67 3.22 -10.09
CA ARG A 62 -18.41 4.42 -9.66
C ARG A 62 -18.60 5.38 -10.81
N ARG A 63 -17.57 5.64 -11.61
CA ARG A 63 -17.62 6.54 -12.79
C ARG A 63 -18.58 6.04 -13.86
N LEU A 64 -18.65 4.73 -14.05
CA LEU A 64 -19.61 4.08 -14.95
C LEU A 64 -21.02 3.97 -14.35
N ARG A 65 -21.25 4.46 -13.13
CA ARG A 65 -22.52 4.34 -12.40
C ARG A 65 -23.01 2.89 -12.33
N ALA A 66 -22.10 1.96 -12.05
CA ALA A 66 -22.39 0.55 -11.89
C ALA A 66 -23.52 0.34 -10.87
N SER A 67 -24.41 -0.63 -11.16
CA SER A 67 -25.49 -0.99 -10.24
C SER A 67 -24.93 -1.47 -8.89
N SER A 68 -25.73 -1.36 -7.83
CA SER A 68 -25.39 -1.85 -6.50
C SER A 68 -25.00 -3.33 -6.50
N MET A 69 -25.67 -4.13 -7.33
CA MET A 69 -25.36 -5.54 -7.54
C MET A 69 -23.96 -5.74 -8.15
N LEU A 70 -23.64 -5.04 -9.24
CA LEU A 70 -22.32 -5.15 -9.88
C LEU A 70 -21.21 -4.65 -8.95
N MET A 71 -21.44 -3.55 -8.22
CA MET A 71 -20.52 -3.05 -7.20
C MET A 71 -20.31 -4.07 -6.08
N GLY A 72 -21.36 -4.76 -5.64
CA GLY A 72 -21.29 -5.84 -4.66
C GLY A 72 -20.44 -7.01 -5.13
N MET A 73 -20.63 -7.44 -6.38
CA MET A 73 -19.83 -8.51 -7.00
C MET A 73 -18.34 -8.14 -7.07
N ALA A 74 -18.03 -6.91 -7.51
CA ALA A 74 -16.66 -6.43 -7.57
C ALA A 74 -15.99 -6.42 -6.19
N LYS A 75 -16.67 -5.87 -5.17
CA LYS A 75 -16.18 -5.87 -3.78
C LYS A 75 -15.93 -7.28 -3.25
N MET A 76 -16.79 -8.25 -3.57
CA MET A 76 -16.61 -9.65 -3.17
C MET A 76 -15.37 -10.28 -3.82
N GLY A 77 -15.17 -10.04 -5.12
CA GLY A 77 -14.01 -10.52 -5.86
C GLY A 77 -12.70 -9.93 -5.31
N ILE A 78 -12.65 -8.60 -5.19
CA ILE A 78 -11.49 -7.88 -4.63
C ILE A 78 -11.20 -8.34 -3.19
N GLY A 79 -12.23 -8.47 -2.35
CA GLY A 79 -12.08 -8.93 -0.97
C GLY A 79 -11.50 -10.35 -0.87
N SER A 80 -11.82 -11.22 -1.82
CA SER A 80 -11.27 -12.58 -1.88
C SER A 80 -9.80 -12.59 -2.27
N MET A 81 -9.43 -11.78 -3.28
CA MET A 81 -8.03 -11.59 -3.67
C MET A 81 -7.21 -11.00 -2.52
N LEU A 82 -7.72 -9.97 -1.87
CA LEU A 82 -7.06 -9.28 -0.76
C LEU A 82 -6.81 -10.21 0.43
N LYS A 83 -7.72 -11.13 0.75
CA LYS A 83 -7.50 -12.16 1.79
C LYS A 83 -6.29 -13.04 1.47
N GLY A 84 -6.16 -13.47 0.21
CA GLY A 84 -5.01 -14.23 -0.26
C GLY A 84 -3.71 -13.42 -0.15
N SER A 85 -3.73 -12.19 -0.64
CA SER A 85 -2.58 -11.27 -0.57
C SER A 85 -2.14 -11.01 0.87
N LYS A 86 -3.09 -10.73 1.79
CA LYS A 86 -2.84 -10.55 3.23
C LYS A 86 -2.08 -11.74 3.85
N MET A 87 -2.48 -12.97 3.52
CA MET A 87 -1.79 -14.16 4.00
C MET A 87 -0.34 -14.23 3.51
N VAL A 88 -0.10 -13.95 2.24
CA VAL A 88 1.24 -13.99 1.64
C VAL A 88 2.13 -12.90 2.23
N ILE A 89 1.64 -11.66 2.29
CA ILE A 89 2.37 -10.53 2.87
C ILE A 89 2.77 -10.88 4.31
N HIS A 90 1.82 -11.31 5.14
CA HIS A 90 2.11 -11.66 6.52
C HIS A 90 3.16 -12.78 6.66
N LYS A 91 3.12 -13.81 5.79
CA LYS A 91 4.12 -14.90 5.77
C LYS A 91 5.51 -14.42 5.37
N VAL A 92 5.60 -13.49 4.43
CA VAL A 92 6.87 -12.93 3.95
C VAL A 92 7.46 -12.01 5.01
N LEU A 93 6.67 -11.09 5.55
CA LEU A 93 7.15 -10.11 6.54
C LEU A 93 7.68 -10.78 7.82
N LYS A 94 7.08 -11.89 8.24
CA LYS A 94 7.55 -12.72 9.36
C LYS A 94 8.98 -13.28 9.21
N LYS A 95 9.55 -13.25 8.01
CA LYS A 95 10.90 -13.75 7.72
C LYS A 95 11.90 -12.62 7.45
N LEU A 96 11.48 -11.36 7.57
CA LEU A 96 12.38 -10.23 7.38
C LEU A 96 13.42 -10.20 8.50
N ASP A 97 14.67 -9.97 8.09
CA ASP A 97 15.74 -9.51 8.96
C ASP A 97 15.87 -7.98 8.90
N ASP A 98 16.72 -7.41 9.73
CA ASP A 98 16.91 -5.96 9.84
C ASP A 98 17.32 -5.32 8.51
N LYS A 99 18.12 -6.03 7.70
CA LYS A 99 18.55 -5.57 6.37
C LYS A 99 17.39 -5.53 5.37
N SER A 100 16.56 -6.56 5.37
CA SER A 100 15.40 -6.65 4.49
C SER A 100 14.32 -5.65 4.91
N LEU A 101 14.18 -5.37 6.21
CA LEU A 101 13.35 -4.28 6.72
C LEU A 101 13.82 -2.94 6.15
N ALA A 102 15.11 -2.61 6.26
CA ALA A 102 15.61 -1.35 5.70
C ALA A 102 15.32 -1.24 4.18
N SER A 103 15.52 -2.32 3.44
CA SER A 103 15.30 -2.35 1.99
C SER A 103 13.84 -2.12 1.60
N ILE A 104 12.88 -2.64 2.37
CA ILE A 104 11.45 -2.43 2.06
C ILE A 104 10.96 -1.04 2.46
N LEU A 105 11.53 -0.46 3.52
CA LEU A 105 11.25 0.92 3.90
C LEU A 105 11.74 1.90 2.82
N ASP A 106 12.94 1.69 2.28
CA ASP A 106 13.46 2.47 1.14
C ASP A 106 12.51 2.37 -0.07
N PHE A 107 12.01 1.17 -0.37
CA PHE A 107 11.07 0.98 -1.47
C PHE A 107 9.74 1.73 -1.25
N ILE A 108 9.16 1.68 -0.04
CA ILE A 108 7.92 2.39 0.28
C ILE A 108 8.10 3.90 0.11
N GLU A 109 9.22 4.45 0.55
CA GLU A 109 9.56 5.85 0.37
C GLU A 109 9.75 6.22 -1.11
N GLU A 110 10.34 5.34 -1.92
CA GLU A 110 10.51 5.57 -3.36
C GLU A 110 9.18 5.64 -4.13
N ILE A 111 8.17 4.83 -3.75
CA ILE A 111 6.88 4.78 -4.45
C ILE A 111 5.90 5.88 -4.03
N ILE A 112 6.12 6.52 -2.87
CA ILE A 112 5.28 7.62 -2.40
C ILE A 112 5.83 8.94 -2.96
N CYS A 113 5.10 9.52 -3.90
CA CYS A 113 5.48 10.76 -4.57
C CYS A 113 4.47 11.86 -4.26
N GLU A 114 4.96 13.08 -4.11
CA GLU A 114 4.09 14.25 -4.20
C GLU A 114 3.62 14.44 -5.66
N PRO A 115 2.40 14.97 -5.87
CA PRO A 115 1.99 15.37 -7.20
C PRO A 115 2.96 16.44 -7.71
N GLU A 116 3.31 16.38 -9.00
CA GLU A 116 4.00 17.51 -9.62
C GLU A 116 3.10 18.74 -9.47
N ASN A 117 3.62 19.80 -8.84
CA ASN A 117 2.92 21.06 -8.75
C ASN A 117 2.58 21.50 -10.18
N ALA A 118 1.30 21.65 -10.48
CA ALA A 118 0.88 22.23 -11.74
C ALA A 118 1.50 23.63 -11.84
N ALA A 119 2.47 23.78 -12.73
CA ALA A 119 3.10 25.05 -13.05
C ALA A 119 2.08 26.04 -13.63
#